data_AF-A0A3L9Y6U5-F1
#
_entry.id   AF-A0A3L9Y6U5-F1
#
_cell.length_a   1.000
_cell.length_b   1.000
_cell.length_c   1.000
_cell.angle_alpha   90.00
_cell.angle_beta   90.00
_cell.angle_gamma   90.00
#
_symmetry.space_group_name_H-M   'P 1'
#
loop_
_entity.id
_entity.type
_entity.pdbx_description
1 polymer ?
#
loop_
_entity_poly.entity_id
_entity_poly.type
_entity_poly.pdbx_seq_one_letter_code
_entity_poly.pdbx_strand_id
1 'polypeptide(L)'
;MRYGVINHKVLDTNPGSGGPFAPPENFEELKCTYRRYMVRQLRDDFGVRQHVAVVARRLKSSEPPVFIGPFAADAERVAWDVLPRLAAPPRIDDEE
;
A
#
# COMPACT_ATOMS: atom_id res chain seq x y z
N MET A 1 2.45 13.00 8.32
CA MET A 1 3.34 11.96 7.76
C MET A 1 4.38 12.60 6.86
N ARG A 2 5.67 12.48 7.19
CA ARG A 2 6.76 12.70 6.24
C ARG A 2 7.25 11.32 5.84
N TYR A 3 6.69 10.74 4.78
CA TYR A 3 7.41 9.66 4.13
C TYR A 3 8.75 10.26 3.66
N GLY A 4 9.86 9.55 3.88
CA GLY A 4 11.13 9.91 3.25
C GLY A 4 11.01 9.86 1.72
N VAL A 5 12.13 9.93 1.00
CA VAL A 5 12.11 9.69 -0.45
C VAL A 5 11.62 8.26 -0.69
N ILE A 6 10.38 8.10 -1.17
CA ILE A 6 9.83 6.77 -1.45
C ILE A 6 10.34 6.29 -2.80
N ASN A 7 11.12 5.21 -2.78
CA ASN A 7 11.51 4.50 -3.97
C ASN A 7 10.36 3.59 -4.46
N HIS A 8 9.66 3.97 -5.53
CA HIS A 8 8.61 3.14 -6.12
C HIS A 8 9.14 1.98 -6.98
N LYS A 9 10.45 1.75 -7.07
CA LYS A 9 11.03 0.56 -7.73
C LYS A 9 11.21 -0.61 -6.78
N VAL A 10 11.54 -0.32 -5.52
CA VAL A 10 11.78 -1.32 -4.47
C VAL A 10 10.97 -0.95 -3.24
N LEU A 11 10.00 -1.79 -2.91
CA LEU A 11 9.02 -1.56 -1.84
C LEU A 11 9.35 -2.44 -0.66
N ASP A 12 9.87 -1.80 0.39
CA ASP A 12 10.21 -2.47 1.64
C ASP A 12 8.95 -2.72 2.48
N THR A 13 8.83 -3.95 2.97
CA THR A 13 7.74 -4.42 3.84
C THR A 13 8.23 -4.83 5.22
N ASN A 14 9.52 -4.63 5.53
CA ASN A 14 10.04 -4.88 6.87
C ASN A 14 9.34 -3.97 7.90
N PRO A 15 8.97 -4.48 9.09
CA PRO A 15 8.50 -3.65 10.19
C PRO A 15 9.48 -2.50 10.47
N GLY A 16 8.97 -1.28 10.60
CA GLY A 16 9.77 -0.08 10.84
C GLY A 16 10.46 0.51 9.62
N SER A 17 10.46 -0.19 8.48
CA SER A 17 10.98 0.39 7.24
C SER A 17 10.13 1.62 6.85
N GLY A 18 10.78 2.68 6.36
CA GLY A 18 10.06 3.90 5.98
C GLY A 18 9.35 3.70 4.65
N GLY A 19 8.04 3.42 4.65
CA GLY A 19 7.30 3.24 3.40
C GLY A 19 5.81 2.95 3.55
N PRO A 20 5.05 3.04 2.45
CA PRO A 20 3.59 2.86 2.45
C PRO A 20 3.16 1.39 2.64
N PHE A 21 4.05 0.42 2.43
CA PHE A 21 3.81 -1.01 2.65
C PHE A 21 4.47 -1.55 3.92
N ALA A 22 5.20 -0.71 4.64
CA ALA A 22 5.89 -1.11 5.84
C ALA A 22 4.94 -1.02 7.04
N PRO A 23 4.78 -2.08 7.83
CA PRO A 23 4.11 -1.98 9.11
C PRO A 23 5.01 -1.28 10.15
N PRO A 24 4.47 -0.82 11.29
CA PRO A 24 5.30 -0.29 12.38
C PRO A 24 6.24 -1.36 12.95
N GLU A 25 7.33 -0.96 13.59
CA GLU A 25 8.32 -1.87 14.18
C GLU A 25 7.70 -2.94 15.07
N ASN A 26 6.68 -2.57 15.86
CA ASN A 26 6.00 -3.47 16.78
C ASN A 26 4.79 -4.19 16.15
N PHE A 27 4.83 -4.47 14.85
CA PHE A 27 3.70 -5.06 14.11
C PHE A 27 3.15 -6.34 14.74
N GLU A 28 4.02 -7.21 15.26
CA GLU A 28 3.62 -8.47 15.90
C GLU A 28 2.74 -8.26 17.14
N GLU A 29 2.93 -7.16 17.87
CA GLU A 29 2.14 -6.82 19.05
C GLU A 29 0.70 -6.40 18.69
N LEU A 30 0.46 -5.97 17.46
CA LEU A 30 -0.87 -5.56 16.99
C LEU A 30 -1.84 -6.74 16.83
N LYS A 31 -1.38 -7.99 16.95
CA LYS A 31 -2.18 -9.22 16.87
C LYS A 31 -3.17 -9.21 15.69
N CYS A 32 -2.72 -8.75 14.52
CA CYS A 32 -3.54 -8.68 13.31
C CYS A 32 -2.76 -9.15 12.08
N THR A 33 -3.47 -9.57 11.03
CA THR A 33 -2.82 -9.96 9.78
C THR A 33 -2.38 -8.73 8.99
N TYR A 34 -1.28 -8.88 8.23
CA TYR A 34 -0.74 -7.79 7.39
C TYR A 34 -1.80 -7.21 6.44
N ARG A 35 -2.59 -8.07 5.79
CA ARG A 35 -3.68 -7.62 4.92
C ARG A 35 -4.70 -6.76 5.67
N ARG A 36 -5.10 -7.14 6.89
CA ARG A 36 -6.05 -6.36 7.70
C ARG A 36 -5.46 -5.01 8.12
N TYR A 37 -4.17 -4.98 8.43
CA TYR A 37 -3.44 -3.74 8.68
C TYR A 37 -3.45 -2.82 7.45
N MET A 38 -3.07 -3.33 6.28
CA MET A 38 -3.04 -2.55 5.04
C MET A 38 -4.43 -2.02 4.63
N VAL A 39 -5.49 -2.80 4.83
CA VAL A 39 -6.87 -2.33 4.59
C VAL A 39 -7.23 -1.15 5.50
N ARG A 40 -6.81 -1.16 6.77
CA ARG A 40 -7.00 -0.01 7.68
C ARG A 40 -6.19 1.20 7.21
N GLN A 41 -4.93 1.02 6.85
CA GLN A 41 -4.08 2.10 6.32
C GLN A 41 -4.67 2.72 5.05
N LEU A 42 -5.13 1.90 4.10
CA LEU A 42 -5.78 2.40 2.88
C LEU A 42 -7.06 3.19 3.15
N ARG A 43 -7.78 2.91 4.25
CA ARG A 43 -8.99 3.62 4.66
C ARG A 43 -8.69 4.91 5.42
N ASP A 44 -7.71 4.88 6.31
CA ASP A 44 -7.49 5.93 7.31
C ASP A 44 -6.33 6.88 6.96
N ASP A 45 -5.40 6.46 6.09
CA ASP A 45 -4.23 7.23 5.68
C ASP A 45 -4.29 7.58 4.18
N PHE A 46 -4.50 8.87 3.90
CA PHE A 46 -4.52 9.41 2.54
C PHE A 46 -3.18 9.23 1.81
N GLY A 47 -2.06 9.40 2.52
CA GLY A 47 -0.72 9.25 1.97
C GLY A 47 -0.44 7.82 1.53
N VAL A 48 -0.77 6.84 2.37
CA VAL A 48 -0.69 5.42 2.00
C VAL A 48 -1.55 5.15 0.77
N ARG A 49 -2.78 5.65 0.73
CA ARG A 49 -3.68 5.46 -0.41
C ARG A 49 -3.12 5.99 -1.71
N GLN A 50 -2.55 7.20 -1.70
CA GLN A 50 -1.92 7.79 -2.89
C GLN A 50 -0.72 6.96 -3.35
N HIS A 51 0.16 6.56 -2.44
CA HIS A 51 1.35 5.80 -2.80
C HIS A 51 1.03 4.38 -3.29
N VAL A 52 0.10 3.68 -2.63
CA VAL A 52 -0.36 2.37 -3.09
C VAL A 52 -1.03 2.50 -4.46
N ALA A 53 -1.77 3.57 -4.72
CA ALA A 53 -2.36 3.80 -6.04
C ALA A 53 -1.31 4.01 -7.14
N VAL A 54 -0.21 4.73 -6.84
CA VAL A 54 0.92 4.88 -7.77
C VAL A 54 1.59 3.53 -8.05
N VAL A 55 1.85 2.74 -7.01
CA VAL A 55 2.44 1.41 -7.13
C VAL A 55 1.53 0.47 -7.92
N ALA A 56 0.24 0.47 -7.62
CA ALA A 56 -0.77 -0.32 -8.32
C ALA A 56 -0.75 -0.04 -9.83
N ARG A 57 -0.66 1.23 -10.24
CA ARG A 57 -0.52 1.59 -11.66
C ARG A 57 0.79 1.08 -12.27
N ARG A 58 1.90 1.11 -11.53
CA ARG A 58 3.22 0.65 -12.00
C ARG A 58 3.32 -0.87 -12.15
N LEU A 59 2.50 -1.66 -11.46
CA LEU A 59 2.44 -3.12 -11.65
C LEU A 59 2.15 -3.55 -13.09
N LYS A 60 1.48 -2.69 -13.88
CA LYS A 60 1.19 -2.94 -15.30
C LYS A 60 2.27 -2.41 -16.26
N SER A 61 3.32 -1.80 -15.75
CA SER A 61 4.40 -1.26 -16.59
C SER A 61 5.38 -2.34 -17.03
N SER A 62 6.24 -2.03 -18.00
CA SER A 62 7.33 -2.91 -18.43
C SER A 62 8.38 -3.17 -17.35
N GLU A 63 8.43 -2.32 -16.32
CA GLU A 63 9.33 -2.41 -15.17
C GLU A 63 8.51 -2.37 -13.87
N PRO A 64 7.82 -3.47 -13.50
CA PRO A 64 7.01 -3.50 -12.29
C PRO A 64 7.89 -3.34 -11.03
N PRO A 65 7.33 -2.77 -9.96
CA PRO A 65 8.04 -2.64 -8.68
C PRO A 65 8.33 -4.01 -8.05
N VAL A 66 9.46 -4.11 -7.37
CA VAL A 66 9.85 -5.29 -6.59
C VAL A 66 9.47 -5.08 -5.12
N PHE A 67 8.80 -6.04 -4.52
CA PHE A 67 8.48 -6.04 -3.09
C PHE A 67 9.52 -6.89 -2.34
N ILE A 68 10.03 -6.38 -1.22
CA ILE A 68 11.02 -7.07 -0.39
C ILE A 68 10.57 -7.12 1.07
N GLY A 69 11.10 -8.07 1.83
CA GLY A 69 10.78 -8.25 3.24
C GLY A 69 9.68 -9.30 3.49
N PRO A 70 9.29 -9.50 4.76
CA PRO A 70 8.47 -10.62 5.21
C PRO A 70 7.04 -10.62 4.66
N PHE A 71 6.52 -9.44 4.26
CA PHE A 71 5.15 -9.30 3.76
C PHE A 71 5.10 -8.99 2.25
N ALA A 72 6.19 -9.20 1.52
CA ALA A 72 6.29 -8.86 0.10
C ALA A 72 5.14 -9.44 -0.75
N ALA A 73 4.84 -10.73 -0.57
CA ALA A 73 3.78 -11.41 -1.33
C ALA A 73 2.38 -10.85 -1.01
N ASP A 74 2.11 -10.52 0.25
CA ASP A 74 0.81 -9.93 0.64
C ASP A 74 0.70 -8.47 0.21
N ALA A 75 1.81 -7.71 0.25
CA ALA A 75 1.89 -6.34 -0.21
C ALA A 75 1.58 -6.23 -1.71
N GLU A 76 2.15 -7.13 -2.51
CA GLU A 76 1.87 -7.20 -3.94
C GLU A 76 0.38 -7.48 -4.21
N ARG A 77 -0.21 -8.45 -3.48
CA ARG A 77 -1.66 -8.75 -3.58
C ARG A 77 -2.52 -7.54 -3.23
N VAL A 78 -2.18 -6.81 -2.16
CA VAL A 78 -2.88 -5.58 -1.78
C VAL A 78 -2.81 -4.54 -2.91
N ALA A 79 -1.66 -4.38 -3.55
CA ALA A 79 -1.51 -3.44 -4.66
C ALA A 79 -2.34 -3.85 -5.88
N TRP A 80 -2.41 -5.15 -6.22
CA TRP A 80 -3.30 -5.66 -7.25
C TRP A 80 -4.79 -5.44 -6.91
N ASP A 81 -5.20 -5.67 -5.67
CA ASP A 81 -6.59 -5.48 -5.21
C ASP A 81 -7.06 -4.02 -5.29
N VAL A 82 -6.13 -3.06 -5.31
CA VAL A 82 -6.44 -1.63 -5.45
C VAL A 82 -6.73 -1.23 -6.89
N LEU A 83 -6.17 -1.93 -7.89
CA LEU A 83 -6.33 -1.56 -9.32
C LEU A 83 -7.79 -1.43 -9.78
N PRO A 84 -8.70 -2.38 -9.51
CA PRO A 84 -10.10 -2.25 -9.91
C PRO A 84 -10.79 -1.02 -9.28
N ARG A 85 -10.40 -0.66 -8.05
CA ARG A 85 -10.97 0.50 -7.33
C ARG A 85 -10.49 1.83 -7.90
N LEU A 86 -9.33 1.87 -8.54
CA LEU A 86 -8.83 3.06 -9.24
C LEU A 86 -9.47 3.24 -10.62
N ALA A 87 -9.93 2.15 -11.23
CA ALA A 87 -10.60 2.16 -12.53
C ALA A 87 -12.11 2.45 -12.42
N ALA A 88 -12.69 2.30 -11.22
CA ALA A 88 -14.05 2.71 -10.96
C ALA A 88 -14.17 4.24 -11.09
N PRO A 89 -15.22 4.77 -11.75
CA PRO A 89 -15.49 6.20 -11.70
C PRO A 89 -15.61 6.64 -10.24
N PRO A 90 -15.17 7.87 -9.90
CA PRO A 90 -15.36 8.39 -8.55
C PRO A 90 -16.83 8.23 -8.17
N ARG A 91 -17.10 7.73 -6.96
CA ARG A 91 -18.45 7.85 -6.39
C ARG A 91 -18.72 9.35 -6.32
N ILE A 92 -19.63 9.82 -7.16
CA ILE A 92 -20.31 11.08 -6.92
C ILE A 92 -21.24 10.74 -5.77
N ASP A 93 -20.84 11.10 -4.56
CA ASP A 93 -21.80 11.14 -3.46
C ASP A 93 -22.66 12.35 -3.78
N ASP A 94 -23.86 12.10 -4.30
CA ASP A 94 -24.88 13.13 -4.46
C ASP A 94 -25.23 13.59 -3.04
N GLU A 95 -24.58 14.66 -2.57
CA GLU A 95 -25.02 15.40 -1.39
C GLU A 95 -26.35 16.07 -1.76
N GLU A 96 -27.44 15.52 -1.22
CA GLU A 96 -28.79 16.09 -1.22
C GLU A 96 -28.98 17.10 -0.07
#